data_AF-A0A8W8JYC7-F1
#
_entry.id   AF-A0A8W8JYC7-F1
#
_cell.length_a   1.000
_cell.length_b   1.000
_cell.length_c   1.000
_cell.angle_alpha   90.00
_cell.angle_beta   90.00
_cell.angle_gamma   90.00
#
_symmetry.space_group_name_H-M   'P 1'
#
loop_
_entity.id
_entity.type
_entity.pdbx_description
1 polymer ?
#
loop_
_entity_poly.entity_id
_entity_poly.type
_entity_poly.pdbx_seq_one_letter_code
_entity_poly.pdbx_strand_id
1 'polypeptide(L)'
;PMQTAGCYGICAAILRNPNCALKELDFKDILVNKDFDDIFKQVQEQVPDIKMRHGGMEPPKKPRARIHPMVKLTNYIEKNNLRLVDFFNKFDKDGSMSVTYEEFQQGIEDTGIKLTQEEVQILLSELDSDGDGEINFSEMVSGHTGFQESQQENINVILTATQPRPVTT
;
A
#
# COMPACT_ATOMS: atom_id res chain seq x y z
N PRO A 1 8.42 7.41 -28.06
CA PRO A 1 7.83 7.88 -26.78
C PRO A 1 8.71 8.97 -26.15
N MET A 2 8.19 10.20 -26.06
CA MET A 2 8.89 11.27 -25.31
C MET A 2 9.00 10.85 -23.84
N GLN A 3 10.22 10.76 -23.34
CA GLN A 3 10.50 10.56 -21.92
C GLN A 3 10.27 11.87 -21.16
N THR A 4 10.09 11.81 -19.85
CA THR A 4 9.85 12.97 -18.96
C THR A 4 10.84 14.13 -19.19
N ALA A 5 12.09 13.82 -19.57
CA ALA A 5 13.12 14.80 -19.92
C ALA A 5 12.76 15.69 -21.15
N GLY A 6 12.04 15.15 -22.13
CA GLY A 6 11.58 15.89 -23.31
C GLY A 6 10.47 16.90 -22.97
N CYS A 7 9.51 16.50 -22.12
CA CYS A 7 8.45 17.39 -21.67
C CYS A 7 9.00 18.53 -20.80
N TYR A 8 9.99 18.22 -19.96
CA TYR A 8 10.73 19.22 -19.18
C TYR A 8 11.35 20.31 -20.06
N GLY A 9 12.01 19.91 -21.16
CA GLY A 9 12.64 20.85 -22.09
C GLY A 9 11.65 21.83 -22.72
N ILE A 10 10.44 21.36 -23.03
CA ILE A 10 9.38 22.20 -23.60
C ILE A 10 8.85 23.18 -22.54
N CYS A 11 8.55 22.71 -21.32
CA CYS A 11 8.12 23.59 -20.24
C CYS A 11 9.17 24.66 -19.89
N ALA A 12 10.46 24.27 -19.83
CA ALA A 12 11.55 25.21 -19.58
C ALA A 12 11.71 26.24 -20.71
N ALA A 13 11.45 25.87 -21.97
CA ALA A 13 11.50 26.80 -23.10
C ALA A 13 10.37 27.85 -23.04
N ILE A 14 9.20 27.47 -22.51
CA ILE A 14 8.05 28.36 -22.31
C ILE A 14 8.33 29.33 -21.16
N LEU A 15 8.90 28.86 -20.04
CA LEU A 15 9.34 29.74 -18.94
C LEU A 15 10.37 30.79 -19.38
N ARG A 16 11.27 30.42 -20.31
CA ARG A 16 12.26 31.36 -20.86
C ARG A 16 11.65 32.36 -21.85
N ASN A 17 10.47 32.07 -22.40
CA ASN A 17 9.81 32.88 -23.41
C ASN A 17 8.29 32.99 -23.12
N PRO A 18 7.87 33.80 -22.13
CA PRO A 18 6.47 33.88 -21.72
C PRO A 18 5.52 34.42 -22.81
N ASN A 19 6.07 35.14 -23.80
CA ASN A 19 5.32 35.60 -24.98
C ASN A 19 5.21 34.53 -26.09
N CYS A 20 5.48 33.26 -25.79
CA CYS A 20 5.41 32.22 -26.82
C CYS A 20 3.98 32.12 -27.38
N ALA A 21 3.88 31.85 -28.69
CA ALA A 21 2.58 31.72 -29.36
C ALA A 21 1.89 30.36 -29.07
N LEU A 22 2.47 29.50 -28.22
CA LEU A 22 1.86 28.24 -27.87
C LEU A 22 0.62 28.48 -27.00
N LYS A 23 -0.51 27.93 -27.45
CA LYS A 23 -1.79 28.02 -26.75
C LYS A 23 -2.22 26.71 -26.12
N GLU A 24 -1.65 25.60 -26.57
CA GLU A 24 -2.01 24.27 -26.09
C GLU A 24 -0.79 23.34 -26.10
N LEU A 25 -0.69 22.49 -25.07
CA LEU A 25 0.30 21.44 -24.96
C LEU A 25 -0.35 20.19 -24.35
N ASP A 26 -0.39 19.09 -25.10
CA ASP A 26 -1.04 17.85 -24.66
C ASP A 26 -0.02 16.72 -24.46
N PHE A 27 0.08 16.29 -23.20
CA PHE A 27 0.87 15.17 -22.71
C PHE A 27 -0.01 14.15 -21.98
N LYS A 28 -1.29 14.01 -22.37
CA LYS A 28 -2.25 13.14 -21.67
C LYS A 28 -1.78 11.68 -21.55
N ASP A 29 -0.93 11.23 -22.46
CA ASP A 29 -0.37 9.88 -22.51
C ASP A 29 0.94 9.72 -21.72
N ILE A 30 1.41 10.79 -21.05
CA ILE A 30 2.65 10.81 -20.29
C ILE A 30 2.34 11.00 -18.81
N LEU A 31 2.71 10.00 -18.01
CA LEU A 31 2.72 10.11 -16.55
C LEU A 31 3.85 11.05 -16.14
N VAL A 32 3.51 12.02 -15.31
CA VAL A 32 4.44 13.06 -14.88
C VAL A 32 4.84 12.82 -13.43
N ASN A 33 6.05 13.20 -13.06
CA ASN A 33 6.53 13.13 -11.68
C ASN A 33 6.26 14.44 -10.93
N LYS A 34 6.59 14.46 -9.64
CA LYS A 34 6.43 15.65 -8.79
C LYS A 34 7.17 16.87 -9.35
N ASP A 35 8.42 16.70 -9.80
CA ASP A 35 9.23 17.77 -10.37
C ASP A 35 8.58 18.43 -11.59
N PHE A 36 7.87 17.65 -12.42
CA PHE A 36 7.16 18.18 -13.57
C PHE A 36 5.93 19.01 -13.18
N ASP A 37 5.20 18.62 -12.13
CA ASP A 37 4.04 19.37 -11.63
C ASP A 37 4.44 20.73 -11.04
N ASP A 38 5.58 20.78 -10.34
CA ASP A 38 6.15 22.03 -9.83
C ASP A 38 6.51 22.99 -10.98
N ILE A 39 7.03 22.47 -12.10
CA ILE A 39 7.34 23.27 -13.29
C ILE A 39 6.08 23.67 -14.04
N PHE A 40 5.11 22.76 -14.14
CA PHE A 40 3.82 23.02 -14.75
C PHE A 40 3.10 24.20 -14.08
N LYS A 41 3.10 24.23 -12.74
CA LYS A 41 2.54 25.35 -11.96
C LYS A 41 3.25 26.67 -12.29
N GLN A 42 4.58 26.66 -12.38
CA GLN A 42 5.34 27.85 -12.76
C GLN A 42 5.00 28.33 -14.19
N VAL A 43 4.80 27.41 -15.13
CA VAL A 43 4.42 27.76 -16.51
C VAL A 43 3.02 28.37 -16.56
N GLN A 44 2.06 27.79 -15.84
CA GLN A 44 0.69 28.34 -15.76
C GLN A 44 0.64 29.70 -15.07
N GLU A 45 1.53 29.95 -14.10
CA GLU A 45 1.64 31.26 -13.45
C GLU A 45 2.18 32.33 -14.40
N GLN A 46 3.17 32.01 -15.24
CA GLN A 46 3.77 32.96 -16.18
C GLN A 46 3.00 33.09 -17.50
N VAL A 47 2.25 32.06 -17.90
CA VAL A 47 1.49 32.02 -19.15
C VAL A 47 0.09 31.46 -18.87
N PRO A 48 -0.81 32.22 -18.24
CA PRO A 48 -2.13 31.73 -17.82
C PRO A 48 -3.05 31.33 -19.00
N ASP A 49 -2.77 31.84 -20.20
CA ASP A 49 -3.52 31.53 -21.43
C ASP A 49 -3.16 30.16 -22.06
N ILE A 50 -2.09 29.50 -21.59
CA ILE A 50 -1.67 28.21 -22.16
C ILE A 50 -2.47 27.05 -21.57
N LYS A 51 -3.14 26.28 -22.45
CA LYS A 51 -3.87 25.06 -22.07
C LYS A 51 -2.94 23.86 -22.06
N MET A 52 -2.48 23.45 -20.89
CA MET A 52 -1.63 22.27 -20.76
C MET A 52 -2.40 21.08 -20.18
N ARG A 53 -2.21 19.90 -20.77
CA ARG A 53 -2.81 18.62 -20.33
C ARG A 53 -1.70 17.60 -20.11
N HIS A 54 -1.77 16.81 -19.04
CA HIS A 54 -0.85 15.70 -18.79
C HIS A 54 -1.59 14.52 -18.17
N GLY A 55 -0.99 13.32 -18.23
CA GLY A 55 -1.61 12.06 -17.77
C GLY A 55 -1.80 11.91 -16.26
N GLY A 56 -1.63 12.99 -15.48
CA GLY A 56 -1.65 12.97 -14.01
C GLY A 56 -0.31 12.58 -13.37
N MET A 57 -0.19 12.86 -12.06
CA MET A 57 0.99 12.55 -11.24
C MET A 57 0.96 11.11 -10.70
N GLU A 58 -0.21 10.49 -10.68
CA GLU A 58 -0.38 9.14 -10.14
C GLU A 58 -0.62 8.15 -11.28
N PRO A 59 0.13 7.03 -11.37
CA PRO A 59 -0.41 5.87 -12.07
C PRO A 59 -1.80 5.58 -11.48
N PRO A 60 -2.77 5.04 -12.24
CA PRO A 60 -4.03 4.60 -11.66
C PRO A 60 -3.68 3.72 -10.45
N LYS A 61 -3.98 4.20 -9.23
CA LYS A 61 -3.89 3.37 -8.03
C LYS A 61 -4.73 2.16 -8.38
N LYS A 62 -4.07 1.01 -8.60
CA LYS A 62 -4.76 -0.28 -8.82
C LYS A 62 -5.91 -0.29 -7.80
N PRO A 63 -7.16 -0.59 -8.19
CA PRO A 63 -8.27 -0.63 -7.24
C PRO A 63 -7.74 -1.41 -6.04
N ARG A 64 -7.64 -0.74 -4.88
CA ARG A 64 -6.87 -1.26 -3.75
C ARG A 64 -7.39 -2.66 -3.50
N ALA A 65 -6.58 -3.67 -3.81
CA ALA A 65 -6.93 -5.04 -3.51
C ALA A 65 -7.34 -5.04 -2.04
N ARG A 66 -8.48 -5.65 -1.71
CA ARG A 66 -8.97 -5.74 -0.33
C ARG A 66 -7.78 -6.16 0.54
N ILE A 67 -7.33 -5.26 1.41
CA ILE A 67 -6.16 -5.49 2.23
C ILE A 67 -6.53 -6.63 3.18
N HIS A 68 -5.76 -7.72 3.17
CA HIS A 68 -6.01 -8.85 4.05
C HIS A 68 -6.06 -8.37 5.51
N PRO A 69 -7.03 -8.80 6.33
CA PRO A 69 -7.17 -8.27 7.68
C PRO A 69 -5.96 -8.58 8.58
N MET A 70 -5.22 -9.67 8.33
CA MET A 70 -3.91 -9.94 8.97
C MET A 70 -2.88 -8.82 8.77
N VAL A 71 -2.91 -8.14 7.61
CA VAL A 71 -2.05 -6.98 7.33
C VAL A 71 -2.45 -5.78 8.19
N LYS A 72 -3.75 -5.59 8.45
CA LYS A 72 -4.22 -4.49 9.31
C LYS A 72 -3.73 -4.67 10.75
N LEU A 73 -3.77 -5.91 11.27
CA LEU A 73 -3.25 -6.25 12.59
C LEU A 73 -1.74 -6.08 12.68
N THR A 74 -1.00 -6.62 11.71
CA THR A 74 0.47 -6.49 11.65
C THR A 74 0.89 -5.03 11.61
N ASN A 75 0.28 -4.22 10.74
CA ASN A 75 0.52 -2.78 10.68
C ASN A 75 0.23 -2.07 12.01
N TYR A 76 -0.81 -2.50 12.74
CA TYR A 76 -1.12 -1.92 14.05
C TYR A 76 -0.03 -2.26 15.08
N ILE A 77 0.42 -3.51 15.13
CA ILE A 77 1.48 -3.97 16.03
C ILE A 77 2.77 -3.18 15.76
N GLU A 78 3.19 -3.09 14.49
CA GLU A 78 4.38 -2.35 14.08
C GLU A 78 4.26 -0.85 14.36
N LYS A 79 3.14 -0.23 13.99
CA LYS A 79 2.91 1.21 14.17
C LYS A 79 2.93 1.63 15.64
N ASN A 80 2.45 0.77 16.53
CA ASN A 80 2.45 1.03 17.97
C ASN A 80 3.70 0.46 18.67
N ASN A 81 4.66 -0.09 17.92
CA ASN A 81 5.89 -0.70 18.42
C ASN A 81 5.62 -1.74 19.53
N LEU A 82 4.56 -2.53 19.34
CA LEU A 82 4.12 -3.58 20.25
C LEU A 82 4.80 -4.90 19.91
N ARG A 83 5.04 -5.76 20.91
CA ARG A 83 5.34 -7.17 20.67
C ARG A 83 4.03 -7.93 20.51
N LEU A 84 4.09 -9.11 19.88
CA LEU A 84 2.91 -9.98 19.73
C LEU A 84 2.25 -10.30 21.09
N VAL A 85 3.05 -10.48 22.14
CA VAL A 85 2.57 -10.68 23.52
C VAL A 85 1.88 -9.45 24.11
N ASP A 86 2.38 -8.24 23.83
CA ASP A 86 1.74 -7.01 24.31
C ASP A 86 0.41 -6.76 23.57
N PHE A 87 0.38 -7.16 22.29
CA PHE A 87 -0.85 -7.19 21.51
C PHE A 87 -1.83 -8.21 22.09
N PHE A 88 -1.42 -9.46 22.30
CA PHE A 88 -2.27 -10.52 22.88
C PHE A 88 -2.89 -10.09 24.23
N ASN A 89 -2.07 -9.59 25.16
CA ASN A 89 -2.51 -9.13 26.48
C ASN A 89 -3.49 -7.94 26.45
N LYS A 90 -3.64 -7.24 25.33
CA LYS A 90 -4.67 -6.20 25.19
C LYS A 90 -6.07 -6.80 24.99
N PHE A 91 -6.13 -7.99 24.39
CA PHE A 91 -7.36 -8.67 24.00
C PHE A 91 -7.78 -9.67 25.07
N ASP A 92 -6.83 -10.44 25.60
CA ASP A 92 -7.02 -11.32 26.76
C ASP A 92 -7.32 -10.48 28.01
N LYS A 93 -8.60 -10.36 28.40
CA LYS A 93 -9.02 -9.52 29.54
C LYS A 93 -9.01 -10.27 30.85
N ASP A 94 -9.23 -11.57 30.80
CA ASP A 94 -9.32 -12.43 31.98
C ASP A 94 -7.99 -13.08 32.36
N GLY A 95 -6.97 -12.98 31.49
CA GLY A 95 -5.63 -13.53 31.70
C GLY A 95 -5.57 -15.04 31.49
N SER A 96 -6.50 -15.59 30.72
CA SER A 96 -6.63 -17.03 30.43
C SER A 96 -5.52 -17.57 29.52
N MET A 97 -4.74 -16.70 28.87
CA MET A 97 -3.82 -17.05 27.77
C MET A 97 -4.51 -17.59 26.51
N SER A 98 -5.83 -17.47 26.43
CA SER A 98 -6.64 -17.61 25.22
C SER A 98 -7.42 -16.31 24.99
N VAL A 99 -7.87 -16.08 23.76
CA VAL A 99 -8.73 -14.94 23.42
C VAL A 99 -9.97 -15.49 22.77
N THR A 100 -11.09 -15.38 23.47
CA THR A 100 -12.40 -15.77 22.93
C THR A 100 -12.83 -14.86 21.78
N TYR A 101 -13.78 -15.31 20.97
CA TYR A 101 -14.42 -14.48 19.93
C TYR A 101 -14.88 -13.11 20.46
N GLU A 102 -15.50 -13.10 21.64
CA GLU A 102 -16.08 -11.90 22.25
C GLU A 102 -14.99 -10.92 22.69
N GLU A 103 -13.92 -11.44 23.31
CA GLU A 103 -12.75 -10.64 23.68
C GLU A 103 -12.00 -10.12 22.47
N PHE A 104 -11.91 -10.93 21.41
CA PHE A 104 -11.30 -10.51 20.16
C PHE A 104 -12.05 -9.30 19.58
N GLN A 105 -13.38 -9.40 19.49
CA GLN A 105 -14.22 -8.33 18.97
C GLN A 105 -14.11 -7.06 19.82
N GLN A 106 -14.19 -7.17 21.15
CA GLN A 106 -14.05 -6.02 22.06
C GLN A 106 -12.66 -5.39 21.97
N GLY A 107 -11.60 -6.21 21.89
CA GLY A 107 -10.24 -5.71 21.75
C GLY A 107 -10.01 -4.98 20.42
N ILE A 108 -10.64 -5.41 19.32
CA ILE A 108 -10.60 -4.68 18.05
C ILE A 108 -11.25 -3.30 18.19
N GLU A 109 -12.37 -3.20 18.91
CA GLU A 109 -13.03 -1.93 19.16
C GLU A 109 -12.17 -1.00 20.04
N ASP A 110 -11.53 -1.52 21.10
CA ASP A 110 -10.64 -0.76 21.99
C ASP A 110 -9.38 -0.24 21.29
N THR A 111 -8.80 -1.05 20.39
CA THR A 111 -7.63 -0.65 19.60
C THR A 111 -7.95 0.34 18.49
N GLY A 112 -9.23 0.54 18.16
CA GLY A 112 -9.69 1.44 17.09
C GLY A 112 -9.36 0.95 15.68
N ILE A 113 -9.01 -0.33 15.53
CA ILE A 113 -8.74 -0.92 14.22
C ILE A 113 -10.05 -1.07 13.46
N LYS A 114 -10.13 -0.48 12.26
CA LYS A 114 -11.32 -0.57 11.40
C LYS A 114 -11.36 -1.91 10.67
N LEU A 115 -12.03 -2.88 11.28
CA LEU A 115 -12.37 -4.17 10.68
C LEU A 115 -13.88 -4.28 10.49
N THR A 116 -14.30 -4.86 9.36
CA THR A 116 -15.69 -5.29 9.18
C THR A 116 -15.93 -6.64 9.87
N GLN A 117 -17.19 -6.99 10.09
CA GLN A 117 -17.54 -8.29 10.69
C GLN A 117 -17.03 -9.47 9.83
N GLU A 118 -17.07 -9.34 8.50
CA GLU A 118 -16.49 -10.31 7.58
C GLU A 118 -14.97 -10.45 7.77
N GLU A 119 -14.27 -9.33 7.94
CA GLU A 119 -12.82 -9.32 8.17
C GLU A 119 -12.45 -9.95 9.52
N VAL A 120 -13.25 -9.73 10.56
CA VAL A 120 -13.07 -10.38 11.86
C VAL A 120 -13.24 -11.89 11.75
N GLN A 121 -14.27 -12.36 11.04
CA GLN A 121 -14.48 -13.80 10.80
C GLN A 121 -13.31 -14.44 10.05
N ILE A 122 -12.79 -13.76 9.02
CA ILE A 122 -11.59 -14.23 8.30
C ILE A 122 -10.40 -14.35 9.24
N LEU A 123 -10.18 -13.36 10.11
CA LEU A 123 -9.08 -13.38 11.07
C LEU A 123 -9.18 -14.56 12.04
N LEU A 124 -10.37 -14.80 12.57
CA LEU A 124 -10.61 -15.90 13.47
C LEU A 124 -10.33 -17.21 12.77
N SER A 125 -10.89 -17.44 11.59
CA SER A 125 -10.65 -18.68 10.83
C SER A 125 -9.19 -18.90 10.40
N GLU A 126 -8.37 -17.85 10.33
CA GLU A 126 -6.94 -17.98 10.03
C GLU A 126 -6.07 -18.18 11.28
N LEU A 127 -6.51 -17.67 12.43
CA LEU A 127 -5.77 -17.77 13.68
C LEU A 127 -6.16 -19.03 14.44
N ASP A 128 -7.45 -19.29 14.61
CA ASP A 128 -8.04 -20.48 15.24
C ASP A 128 -7.83 -21.70 14.34
N SER A 129 -6.74 -22.42 14.58
CA SER A 129 -6.28 -23.52 13.71
C SER A 129 -6.87 -24.86 14.12
N ASP A 130 -7.24 -25.01 15.40
CA ASP A 130 -7.87 -26.21 15.92
C ASP A 130 -9.40 -26.14 15.93
N GLY A 131 -9.98 -24.96 15.71
CA GLY A 131 -11.40 -24.72 15.57
C GLY A 131 -12.15 -24.75 16.90
N ASP A 132 -11.47 -24.46 18.01
CA ASP A 132 -12.06 -24.48 19.36
C ASP A 132 -12.88 -23.22 19.69
N GLY A 133 -12.79 -22.19 18.83
CA GLY A 133 -13.50 -20.92 18.98
C GLY A 133 -12.78 -19.89 19.85
N GLU A 134 -11.56 -20.20 20.27
CA GLU A 134 -10.64 -19.33 20.99
C GLU A 134 -9.33 -19.20 20.20
N ILE A 135 -8.56 -18.14 20.43
CA ILE A 135 -7.23 -17.99 19.84
C ILE A 135 -6.21 -18.06 20.96
N ASN A 136 -5.46 -19.15 21.00
CA ASN A 136 -4.38 -19.32 21.96
C ASN A 136 -3.14 -18.53 21.55
N PHE A 137 -2.26 -18.21 22.51
CA PHE A 137 -1.02 -17.48 22.20
C PHE A 137 -0.15 -18.19 21.14
N SER A 138 -0.09 -19.53 21.17
CA SER A 138 0.66 -20.31 20.18
C SER A 138 0.09 -20.18 18.76
N GLU A 139 -1.23 -20.11 18.66
CA GLU A 139 -1.95 -19.96 17.39
C GLU A 139 -1.79 -18.55 16.83
N MET A 140 -1.87 -17.53 17.70
CA MET A 140 -1.55 -16.15 17.34
C MET A 140 -0.14 -16.02 16.73
N VAL A 141 0.86 -16.66 17.34
CA VAL A 141 2.24 -16.66 16.83
C VAL A 141 2.32 -17.41 15.49
N SER A 142 1.77 -18.61 15.42
CA SER A 142 1.85 -19.47 14.23
C SER A 142 1.15 -18.84 13.04
N GLY A 143 -0.04 -18.28 13.23
CA GLY A 143 -0.78 -17.54 12.22
C GLY A 143 -0.05 -16.28 11.76
N HIS A 144 0.53 -15.52 12.69
CA HIS A 144 1.33 -14.34 12.35
C HIS A 144 2.58 -14.71 11.51
N THR A 145 3.32 -15.75 11.91
CA THR A 145 4.52 -16.19 11.18
C THR A 145 4.18 -16.78 9.81
N GLY A 146 3.17 -17.66 9.74
CA GLY A 146 2.73 -18.25 8.48
C GLY A 146 2.20 -17.21 7.49
N PHE A 147 1.52 -16.18 8.01
CA PHE A 147 1.10 -15.05 7.20
C PHE A 147 2.30 -14.28 6.62
N GLN A 148 3.32 -13.97 7.43
CA GLN A 148 4.53 -13.29 6.93
C GLN A 148 5.28 -14.11 5.87
N GLU A 149 5.38 -15.42 6.05
CA GLU A 149 6.03 -16.32 5.08
C GLU A 149 5.27 -16.36 3.75
N SER A 150 3.93 -16.41 3.78
CA SER A 150 3.09 -16.38 2.58
C SER A 150 3.21 -15.05 1.79
N GLN A 151 3.45 -13.93 2.46
CA GLN A 151 3.70 -12.63 1.80
C GLN A 151 5.10 -12.56 1.19
N GLN A 152 6.08 -13.25 1.77
CA GLN A 152 7.45 -13.33 1.27
C GLN A 152 7.57 -14.20 0.00
N GLU A 153 6.77 -15.27 -0.13
CA GLU A 153 6.74 -16.11 -1.34
C GLU A 153 6.24 -15.36 -2.59
N ASN A 154 5.33 -14.39 -2.43
CA ASN A 154 4.87 -13.54 -3.53
C ASN A 154 5.95 -12.59 -4.07
N ILE A 155 7.03 -12.35 -3.32
CA ILE A 155 8.17 -11.54 -3.77
C ILE A 155 9.21 -12.42 -4.49
N ASN A 156 9.42 -13.66 -4.03
CA ASN A 156 10.37 -14.58 -4.66
C ASN A 156 9.90 -15.14 -6.02
N VAL A 157 8.60 -15.24 -6.27
CA VAL A 157 8.07 -15.61 -7.60
C VAL A 157 8.39 -14.54 -8.67
N ILE A 158 8.46 -13.25 -8.30
CA ILE A 158 8.75 -12.16 -9.25
C ILE A 158 10.26 -12.07 -9.52
N LEU A 159 11.10 -12.39 -8.54
CA LEU A 159 12.57 -12.33 -8.67
C LEU A 159 13.17 -13.56 -9.36
N THR A 160 12.54 -14.75 -9.28
CA THR A 160 13.03 -15.95 -9.97
C THR A 160 12.67 -16.03 -11.45
N ALA A 161 11.67 -15.25 -11.91
CA ALA A 161 11.25 -15.20 -13.32
C ALA A 161 12.19 -14.41 -14.25
N THR A 162 13.30 -13.84 -13.75
CA THR A 162 14.25 -13.02 -14.54
C THR A 162 15.64 -13.62 -14.70
N GLN A 163 15.89 -14.86 -14.27
CA GLN A 163 17.17 -15.52 -14.59
C GLN A 163 17.13 -16.12 -16.00
N PRO A 164 17.96 -15.66 -16.97
CA PRO A 164 18.07 -16.32 -18.26
C PRO A 164 18.67 -17.71 -18.04
N ARG A 165 18.02 -18.74 -18.61
CA ARG A 165 18.57 -20.11 -18.65
C ARG A 165 20.01 -20.05 -19.19
N PRO A 166 20.98 -20.73 -18.56
CA PRO A 166 22.33 -20.83 -19.11
C PRO A 166 22.24 -21.52 -20.48
N VAL A 167 22.80 -20.88 -21.50
CA VAL A 167 23.04 -21.49 -22.80
C VAL A 167 24.09 -22.58 -22.61
N THR A 168 23.66 -23.83 -22.65
CA THR A 168 24.58 -24.96 -22.81
C THR A 168 25.17 -24.86 -24.22
N THR A 169 26.51 -24.74 -24.26
CA THR A 169 27.34 -24.72 -25.47
C THR A 169 27.25 -26.03 -26.24
#